data_AF-A0A5D0NR08-F1
#
_entry.id   AF-A0A5D0NR08-F1
#
_cell.length_a   1.000
_cell.length_b   1.000
_cell.length_c   1.000
_cell.angle_alpha   90.00
_cell.angle_beta   90.00
_cell.angle_gamma   90.00
#
_symmetry.space_group_name_H-M   'P 1'
#
loop_
_entity.id
_entity.type
_entity.pdbx_description
1 polymer ?
#
loop_
_entity_poly.entity_id
_entity_poly.type
_entity_poly.pdbx_seq_one_letter_code
_entity_poly.pdbx_strand_id
1 'polypeptide(L)'
;MSRRVVGANRRRALILGSAGVLVLALVGGGVAFLLSTRGELQYKTQSALRRALPVTAAAELEKRGVSLAAPLKCQDLPGWTKSKLRVSCTGTTTDRKSVKVLGTGEEKTHKSYYTILVDGRPVVENAHCLGADCKGEQG
;
A
#
# COMPACT_ATOMS: atom_id res chain seq x y z
N MET A 1 47.28 -8.04 -22.62
CA MET A 1 47.88 -7.08 -23.57
C MET A 1 47.80 -7.64 -24.99
N SER A 2 47.14 -6.93 -25.89
CA SER A 2 47.40 -6.79 -27.35
C SER A 2 46.12 -6.78 -28.18
N ARG A 3 45.84 -5.59 -28.72
CA ARG A 3 44.78 -5.26 -29.67
C ARG A 3 45.09 -5.88 -31.02
N ARG A 4 44.05 -6.29 -31.77
CA ARG A 4 43.99 -6.03 -33.21
C ARG A 4 42.58 -5.60 -33.60
N VAL A 5 42.51 -4.35 -34.04
CA VAL A 5 41.38 -3.76 -34.75
C VAL A 5 41.67 -3.97 -36.23
N VAL A 6 40.75 -4.63 -36.95
CA VAL A 6 40.55 -4.51 -38.39
C VAL A 6 39.02 -4.53 -38.54
N GLY A 7 38.33 -3.47 -38.94
CA GLY A 7 38.66 -2.54 -40.01
C GLY A 7 37.67 -2.77 -41.14
N ALA A 8 36.42 -2.36 -40.89
CA ALA A 8 35.28 -2.13 -41.77
C ALA A 8 35.39 -2.50 -43.26
N ASN A 9 34.53 -3.43 -43.70
CA ASN A 9 34.00 -3.40 -45.06
C ASN A 9 32.56 -2.87 -45.02
N ARG A 10 32.42 -1.59 -45.35
CA ARG A 10 31.16 -0.85 -45.44
C ARG A 10 30.33 -1.37 -46.61
N ARG A 11 29.05 -1.70 -46.38
CA ARG A 11 27.94 -1.36 -47.28
C ARG A 11 26.59 -1.65 -46.63
N ARG A 12 25.78 -0.58 -46.57
CA ARG A 12 24.32 -0.52 -46.29
C ARG A 12 23.94 -0.74 -44.82
N ALA A 13 22.99 -0.04 -44.22
CA ALA A 13 22.34 1.25 -44.44
C ALA A 13 21.47 1.44 -43.17
N LEU A 14 21.38 2.68 -42.68
CA LEU A 14 20.24 3.22 -41.92
C LEU A 14 19.95 2.63 -40.52
N ILE A 15 20.45 3.37 -39.53
CA ILE A 15 19.71 3.91 -38.36
C ILE A 15 18.25 3.44 -38.28
N LEU A 16 17.88 2.76 -37.18
CA LEU A 16 16.65 3.04 -36.42
C LEU A 16 16.62 2.17 -35.14
N GLY A 17 16.34 2.80 -33.99
CA GLY A 17 15.63 2.14 -32.90
C GLY A 17 16.47 1.61 -31.73
N SER A 18 16.99 2.51 -30.91
CA SER A 18 17.29 2.24 -29.49
C SER A 18 15.98 1.93 -28.75
N ALA A 19 15.67 0.65 -28.52
CA ALA A 19 14.66 0.23 -27.55
C ALA A 19 14.88 -1.25 -27.18
N GLY A 20 15.58 -1.49 -26.07
CA GLY A 20 15.71 -2.82 -25.47
C GLY A 20 16.57 -2.69 -24.22
N VAL A 21 16.20 -3.18 -23.04
CA VAL A 21 15.16 -4.13 -22.64
C VAL A 21 14.82 -3.75 -21.20
N LEU A 22 13.54 -3.54 -20.89
CA LEU A 22 13.04 -3.41 -19.52
C LEU A 22 13.16 -4.79 -18.86
N VAL A 23 14.16 -4.96 -18.01
CA VAL A 23 14.32 -6.16 -17.19
C VAL A 23 13.23 -6.14 -16.12
N LEU A 24 12.17 -6.91 -16.34
CA LEU A 24 11.16 -7.25 -15.34
C LEU A 24 11.82 -8.08 -14.24
N ALA A 25 12.13 -7.44 -13.12
CA ALA A 25 12.56 -8.10 -11.90
C ALA A 25 11.40 -8.91 -11.30
N LEU A 26 11.25 -10.15 -11.76
CA LEU A 26 10.47 -11.20 -11.10
C LEU A 26 11.29 -11.78 -9.95
N VAL A 27 11.34 -11.08 -8.81
CA VAL A 27 11.77 -11.68 -7.54
C VAL A 27 10.90 -11.15 -6.40
N GLY A 28 9.83 -11.88 -6.07
CA GLY A 28 9.32 -11.97 -4.70
C GLY A 28 8.35 -10.89 -4.18
N GLY A 29 7.71 -10.09 -5.03
CA GLY A 29 6.68 -9.14 -4.60
C GLY A 29 5.30 -9.56 -5.08
N GLY A 30 4.45 -10.08 -4.18
CA GLY A 30 3.05 -10.33 -4.49
C GLY A 30 2.35 -9.02 -4.86
N VAL A 31 2.16 -8.78 -6.15
CA VAL A 31 1.40 -7.64 -6.65
C VAL A 31 -0.07 -7.97 -6.43
N ALA A 32 -0.63 -7.50 -5.31
CA ALA A 32 -2.06 -7.53 -5.09
C ALA A 32 -2.70 -6.57 -6.11
N PHE A 33 -3.23 -7.13 -7.19
CA PHE A 33 -4.08 -6.44 -8.14
C PHE A 33 -5.37 -6.04 -7.41
N LEU A 34 -5.43 -4.81 -6.89
CA LEU A 34 -6.66 -4.24 -6.34
C LEU A 34 -7.48 -3.69 -7.52
N LEU A 35 -8.33 -4.55 -8.08
CA LEU A 35 -9.42 -4.12 -8.95
C LEU A 35 -10.47 -3.43 -8.06
N SER A 36 -10.46 -2.09 -8.06
CA SER A 36 -11.48 -1.29 -7.38
C SER A 36 -12.80 -1.35 -8.15
N THR A 37 -13.62 -2.37 -7.89
CA THR A 37 -15.02 -2.40 -8.30
C THR A 37 -15.83 -1.51 -7.36
N ARG A 38 -16.32 -0.39 -7.90
CA ARG A 38 -17.17 0.59 -7.23
C ARG A 38 -18.43 -0.12 -6.68
N GLY A 39 -18.45 -0.37 -5.37
CA GLY A 39 -19.56 -1.03 -4.67
C GLY A 39 -19.19 -2.26 -3.84
N GLU A 40 -17.96 -2.77 -3.96
CA GLU A 40 -17.52 -3.94 -3.20
C GLU A 40 -16.62 -3.55 -2.02
N LEU A 41 -16.58 -4.42 -1.00
CA LEU A 41 -15.76 -4.18 0.18
C LEU A 41 -14.29 -4.29 -0.20
N GLN A 42 -13.53 -3.23 0.09
CA GLN A 42 -12.10 -3.13 -0.28
C GLN A 42 -11.28 -4.34 0.18
N TYR A 43 -11.58 -4.86 1.38
CA TYR A 43 -10.94 -6.04 1.93
C TYR A 43 -11.97 -7.11 2.27
N LYS A 44 -11.98 -8.23 1.52
CA LYS A 44 -12.97 -9.30 1.70
C LYS A 44 -12.73 -10.21 2.90
N THR A 45 -11.52 -10.21 3.45
CA THR A 45 -11.14 -11.13 4.52
C THR A 45 -10.38 -10.42 5.63
N GLN A 46 -10.48 -10.98 6.84
CA GLN A 46 -9.77 -10.50 8.02
C GLN A 46 -8.25 -10.46 7.79
N SER A 47 -7.70 -11.48 7.13
CA SER A 47 -6.28 -11.55 6.81
C SER A 47 -5.85 -10.52 5.77
N ALA A 48 -6.69 -10.24 4.77
CA ALA A 48 -6.42 -9.19 3.78
C ALA A 48 -6.37 -7.82 4.45
N LEU A 49 -7.38 -7.49 5.27
CA LEU A 49 -7.41 -6.24 6.03
C LEU A 49 -6.17 -6.12 6.93
N ARG A 50 -5.83 -7.18 7.69
CA ARG A 50 -4.67 -7.16 8.60
C ARG A 50 -3.34 -6.96 7.88
N ARG A 51 -3.18 -7.48 6.67
CA ARG A 51 -1.93 -7.34 5.90
C ARG A 51 -1.81 -5.98 5.22
N ALA A 52 -2.91 -5.42 4.76
CA ALA A 52 -2.91 -4.16 4.02
C ALA A 52 -2.87 -2.93 4.94
N LEU A 53 -3.59 -2.97 6.06
CA LEU A 53 -3.73 -1.84 6.99
C LEU A 53 -2.41 -1.21 7.48
N PRO A 54 -1.33 -1.94 7.84
CA PRO A 54 -0.11 -1.30 8.30
C PRO A 54 0.54 -0.44 7.21
N VAL A 55 0.45 -0.85 5.95
CA VAL A 55 1.05 -0.16 4.81
C VAL A 55 0.22 1.07 4.43
N THR A 56 -1.10 0.91 4.32
CA THR A 56 -1.99 2.01 3.92
C THR A 56 -2.07 3.09 5.00
N ALA A 57 -2.08 2.71 6.28
CA ALA A 57 -2.04 3.67 7.37
C ALA A 57 -0.67 4.36 7.52
N ALA A 58 0.44 3.68 7.25
CA ALA A 58 1.75 4.31 7.20
C ALA A 58 1.82 5.38 6.10
N ALA A 59 1.30 5.07 4.91
CA ALA A 59 1.23 6.04 3.81
C ALA A 59 0.33 7.24 4.14
N GLU A 60 -0.79 7.03 4.83
CA GLU A 60 -1.66 8.14 5.27
C GLU A 60 -0.98 9.02 6.33
N LEU A 61 -0.27 8.41 7.28
CA LEU A 61 0.51 9.13 8.29
C LEU A 61 1.64 9.95 7.67
N GLU A 62 2.38 9.38 6.72
CA GLU A 62 3.45 10.06 6.01
C GLU A 62 2.94 11.29 5.25
N LYS A 63 1.81 11.15 4.53
CA LYS A 63 1.14 12.29 3.86
C LYS A 63 0.74 13.41 4.81
N ARG A 64 0.49 13.08 6.08
CA ARG A 64 0.13 14.02 7.15
C ARG A 64 1.33 14.53 7.95
N GLY A 65 2.55 14.21 7.50
CA GLY A 65 3.80 14.63 8.16
C GLY A 65 4.14 13.85 9.42
N VAL A 66 3.49 12.72 9.68
CA VAL A 66 3.77 11.87 10.85
C VAL A 66 4.70 10.73 10.44
N SER A 67 5.95 10.79 10.88
CA SER A 67 6.95 9.76 10.60
C SER A 67 6.91 8.64 11.65
N LEU A 68 6.79 7.40 11.19
CA LEU A 68 6.85 6.21 12.05
C LEU A 68 8.30 5.82 12.34
N ALA A 69 8.59 5.42 13.58
CA ALA A 69 9.90 4.90 13.95
C ALA A 69 10.15 3.47 13.43
N ALA A 70 9.07 2.71 13.20
CA ALA A 70 9.10 1.35 12.66
C ALA A 70 7.73 1.02 12.02
N PRO A 71 7.64 -0.03 11.19
CA PRO A 71 6.36 -0.51 10.66
C PRO A 71 5.35 -0.82 11.76
N LEU A 72 4.07 -0.53 11.49
CA LEU A 72 2.98 -0.82 12.43
C LEU A 72 2.80 -2.32 12.63
N LYS A 73 2.53 -2.74 13.87
CA LYS A 73 2.21 -4.12 14.22
C LYS A 73 0.70 -4.28 14.29
N CYS A 74 0.15 -5.21 13.51
CA CYS A 74 -1.30 -5.40 13.41
C CYS A 74 -1.75 -6.74 13.97
N GLN A 75 -2.91 -6.73 14.62
CA GLN A 75 -3.57 -7.89 15.16
C GLN A 75 -5.08 -7.81 14.93
N ASP A 76 -5.72 -8.98 14.93
CA ASP A 76 -7.17 -9.08 14.85
C ASP A 76 -7.78 -8.61 16.18
N LEU A 77 -8.91 -7.90 16.10
CA LEU A 77 -9.64 -7.44 17.29
C LEU A 77 -10.82 -8.37 17.60
N PRO A 78 -11.10 -8.67 18.88
CA PRO A 78 -12.21 -9.53 19.26
C PRO A 78 -13.55 -9.04 18.69
N GLY A 79 -14.43 -9.99 18.39
CA GLY A 79 -15.70 -9.72 17.71
C GLY A 79 -15.59 -9.56 16.20
N TRP A 80 -14.43 -9.88 15.59
CA TRP A 80 -14.38 -10.14 14.15
C TRP A 80 -15.15 -11.42 13.81
N THR A 81 -15.88 -11.42 12.71
CA THR A 81 -16.64 -12.55 12.18
C THR A 81 -16.41 -12.65 10.67
N LYS A 82 -17.02 -13.63 10.00
CA LYS A 82 -16.97 -13.70 8.52
C LYS A 82 -17.48 -12.42 7.86
N SER A 83 -18.48 -11.77 8.46
CA SER A 83 -19.11 -10.57 7.89
C SER A 83 -18.68 -9.25 8.54
N LYS A 84 -17.89 -9.30 9.61
CA LYS A 84 -17.36 -8.11 10.29
C LYS A 84 -15.87 -8.24 10.51
N LEU A 85 -15.10 -7.42 9.82
CA LEU A 85 -13.66 -7.38 9.93
C LEU A 85 -13.26 -6.32 10.95
N ARG A 86 -12.26 -6.63 11.78
CA ARG A 86 -11.75 -5.68 12.79
C ARG A 86 -10.27 -5.90 13.03
N VAL A 87 -9.45 -4.90 12.76
CA VAL A 87 -8.01 -4.93 12.97
C VAL A 87 -7.60 -3.73 13.80
N SER A 88 -6.65 -3.95 14.71
CA SER A 88 -5.92 -2.87 15.38
C SER A 88 -4.46 -2.97 14.97
N CYS A 89 -3.87 -1.85 14.59
CA CYS A 89 -2.43 -1.72 14.47
C CYS A 89 -1.88 -0.73 15.48
N THR A 90 -0.69 -0.99 15.98
CA THR A 90 0.00 -0.11 16.92
C THR A 90 1.44 0.14 16.48
N GLY A 91 1.98 1.27 16.91
CA GLY A 91 3.36 1.64 16.64
C GLY A 91 3.76 2.88 17.40
N THR A 92 4.86 3.48 16.97
CA THR A 92 5.41 4.68 17.59
C THR A 92 5.98 5.57 16.50
N THR A 93 5.83 6.88 16.64
CA THR A 93 6.45 7.86 15.76
C THR A 93 7.92 8.07 16.11
N THR A 94 8.67 8.75 15.23
CA THR A 94 10.06 9.14 15.48
C THR A 94 10.21 10.09 16.67
N ASP A 95 9.19 10.89 16.97
CA ASP A 95 9.10 11.75 18.17
C ASP A 95 8.48 11.03 19.38
N ARG A 96 8.45 9.69 19.38
CA ARG A 96 8.03 8.81 20.49
C ARG A 96 6.55 8.90 20.89
N LYS A 97 5.69 9.44 20.03
CA LYS A 97 4.24 9.42 20.24
C LYS A 97 3.69 8.04 19.90
N SER A 98 2.73 7.60 20.71
CA SER A 98 2.03 6.34 20.44
C SER A 98 1.14 6.48 19.20
N VAL A 99 1.07 5.43 18.38
CA VAL A 99 0.18 5.38 17.22
C VAL A 99 -0.76 4.20 17.38
N LYS A 100 -2.05 4.43 17.15
CA LYS A 100 -3.08 3.39 17.11
C LYS A 100 -3.94 3.56 15.87
N VAL A 101 -4.04 2.51 15.08
CA VAL A 101 -4.88 2.46 13.88
C VAL A 101 -5.96 1.43 14.11
N LEU A 102 -7.20 1.79 13.79
CA LEU A 102 -8.35 0.91 13.82
C LEU A 102 -8.88 0.82 12.39
N GLY A 103 -9.01 -0.40 11.89
CA GLY A 103 -9.68 -0.69 10.63
C GLY A 103 -10.85 -1.61 10.86
N THR A 104 -12.01 -1.27 10.30
CA THR A 104 -13.19 -2.13 10.30
C THR A 104 -13.74 -2.28 8.89
N GLY A 105 -14.39 -3.40 8.65
CA GLY A 105 -15.12 -3.68 7.41
C GLY A 105 -16.39 -4.46 7.71
N GLU A 106 -17.48 -4.17 7.01
CA GLU A 106 -18.75 -4.90 7.14
C GLU A 106 -19.26 -5.40 5.79
N GLU A 107 -19.25 -6.72 5.61
CA GLU A 107 -19.55 -7.42 4.36
C GLU A 107 -20.91 -7.01 3.79
N LYS A 108 -21.94 -6.95 4.64
CA LYS A 108 -23.33 -6.66 4.23
C LYS A 108 -23.51 -5.27 3.64
N THR A 109 -22.78 -4.30 4.15
CA THR A 109 -22.92 -2.89 3.75
C THR A 109 -21.83 -2.48 2.77
N HIS A 110 -20.84 -3.34 2.53
CA HIS A 110 -19.62 -3.05 1.77
C HIS A 110 -18.87 -1.83 2.30
N LYS A 111 -19.07 -1.46 3.57
CA LYS A 111 -18.45 -0.29 4.18
C LYS A 111 -17.18 -0.68 4.91
N SER A 112 -16.18 0.18 4.78
CA SER A 112 -14.98 0.15 5.60
C SER A 112 -14.83 1.48 6.33
N TYR A 113 -14.26 1.43 7.52
CA TYR A 113 -13.98 2.61 8.32
C TYR A 113 -12.59 2.52 8.94
N TYR A 114 -11.89 3.65 8.92
CA TYR A 114 -10.54 3.75 9.42
C TYR A 114 -10.40 4.94 10.36
N THR A 115 -9.77 4.71 11.51
CA THR A 115 -9.43 5.74 12.47
C THR A 115 -7.97 5.59 12.86
N ILE A 116 -7.23 6.70 12.82
CA ILE A 116 -5.83 6.77 13.21
C ILE A 116 -5.70 7.77 14.35
N LEU A 117 -5.13 7.31 15.46
CA LEU A 117 -4.82 8.10 16.63
C LEU A 117 -3.31 8.25 16.74
N VAL A 118 -2.85 9.48 16.98
CA VAL A 118 -1.47 9.79 17.35
C VAL A 118 -1.51 10.46 18.71
N ASP A 119 -0.81 9.87 19.68
CA ASP A 119 -0.82 10.29 21.08
C ASP A 119 -2.24 10.40 21.67
N GLY A 120 -3.10 9.44 21.31
CA GLY A 120 -4.51 9.40 21.70
C GLY A 120 -5.42 10.40 20.98
N ARG A 121 -4.89 11.28 20.12
CA ARG A 121 -5.68 12.26 19.37
C ARG A 121 -5.97 11.76 17.95
N PRO A 122 -7.21 11.88 17.44
CA PRO A 122 -7.53 11.47 16.09
C PRO A 122 -6.86 12.39 15.07
N VAL A 123 -6.09 11.80 14.16
CA VAL A 123 -5.56 12.47 12.96
C VAL A 123 -6.33 12.07 11.71
N VAL A 124 -7.00 10.91 11.77
CA VAL A 124 -8.00 10.43 10.82
C VAL A 124 -9.11 9.81 11.64
N GLU A 125 -10.36 10.13 11.32
CA GLU A 125 -11.51 9.61 12.04
C GLU A 125 -12.59 9.14 11.07
N ASN A 126 -13.01 7.88 11.23
CA ASN A 126 -14.10 7.25 10.45
C ASN A 126 -13.98 7.44 8.93
N ALA A 127 -12.76 7.49 8.40
CA ALA A 127 -12.55 7.62 6.96
C ALA A 127 -12.94 6.34 6.23
N HIS A 128 -13.49 6.46 5.02
CA HIS A 128 -13.94 5.32 4.21
C HIS A 128 -12.82 4.63 3.42
N CYS A 129 -11.66 5.30 3.32
CA CYS A 129 -10.47 4.85 2.62
C CYS A 129 -9.22 5.41 3.33
N LEU A 130 -8.03 4.93 2.98
CA LEU A 130 -6.76 5.46 3.47
C LEU A 130 -5.74 5.57 2.32
N GLY A 131 -4.87 6.59 2.36
CA GLY A 131 -3.67 6.62 1.55
C GLY A 131 -3.96 6.64 0.04
N ALA A 132 -3.40 5.67 -0.68
CA ALA A 132 -3.59 5.54 -2.13
C ALA A 132 -4.98 4.98 -2.50
N ASP A 133 -5.66 4.33 -1.55
CA ASP A 133 -6.97 3.69 -1.75
C ASP A 133 -8.11 4.72 -1.88
N CYS A 134 -7.84 5.99 -1.58
CA CYS A 134 -8.80 7.09 -1.71
C CYS A 134 -8.88 7.71 -3.11
N LYS A 135 -8.14 7.19 -4.11
CA LYS A 135 -8.20 7.69 -5.49
C LYS A 135 -9.52 7.29 -6.16
N GLY A 136 -10.57 8.01 -5.82
CA GLY A 136 -11.93 7.81 -6.33
C GLY A 136 -12.95 8.85 -5.83
N GLU A 137 -12.62 9.66 -4.82
CA GLU A 137 -13.46 10.77 -4.36
C GLU A 137 -13.21 12.04 -5.19
N GLN A 138 -13.57 11.98 -6.48
CA GLN A 138 -14.11 13.15 -7.16
C GLN A 138 -15.61 12.87 -7.33
N GLY A 139 -16.39 13.43 -6.41
CA GLY A 139 -17.80 13.75 -6.61
C GLY A 139 -17.90 15.25 -6.82
#